data_AF-A0A1G2LC61-F1
#
_entry.id   AF-A0A1G2LC61-F1
#
_cell.length_a   1.000
_cell.length_b   1.000
_cell.length_c   1.000
_cell.angle_alpha   90.00
_cell.angle_beta   90.00
_cell.angle_gamma   90.00
#
_symmetry.space_group_name_H-M   'P 1'
#
loop_
_entity.id
_entity.type
_entity.pdbx_description
1 polymer ?
#
loop_
_entity_poly.entity_id
_entity_poly.type
_entity_poly.pdbx_seq_one_letter_code
_entity_poly.pdbx_strand_id
1 'polypeptide(L)'
;MQKSTFVPRTFDRAQSRASGRGKIKNSRTARYRHFTFCISNFASRYERAAFTLIETVVAVAVISAAVVGPFALATRGIASASLSKNRLVAANLAQEGIELVRAVRDNNVLCDSLDGAVDGSWEWDRDPDGSGQFRNRNKIGVAWDRRTTISCSGSTVVSPLLDANSCEDSNLRLDPATGLYGYDLGDPETAFQRCVDIDQPGGPEDGINPTEMMDVTVAVTWNERGVARTVELTERMYNWR
;
A
#
# COMPACT_ATOMS: atom_id res chain seq x y z
N MET A 1 -49.19 21.46 -7.61
CA MET A 1 -48.50 20.24 -7.16
C MET A 1 -48.94 19.95 -5.73
N GLN A 2 -49.56 18.79 -5.51
CA GLN A 2 -50.35 18.44 -4.33
C GLN A 2 -49.50 18.25 -3.06
N LYS A 3 -50.03 18.78 -1.94
CA LYS A 3 -49.59 18.52 -0.56
C LYS A 3 -50.18 17.19 -0.07
N SER A 4 -49.34 16.35 0.51
CA SER A 4 -49.73 15.14 1.24
C SER A 4 -49.73 15.44 2.74
N THR A 5 -50.86 15.20 3.41
CA THR A 5 -50.98 15.26 4.87
C THR A 5 -51.67 13.99 5.34
N PHE A 6 -50.98 13.26 6.22
CA PHE A 6 -51.37 12.00 6.83
C PHE A 6 -51.98 12.24 8.22
N VAL A 7 -53.14 11.66 8.52
CA VAL A 7 -53.64 11.45 9.91
C VAL A 7 -54.56 10.21 9.94
N PRO A 8 -54.49 9.33 10.97
CA PRO A 8 -55.13 8.02 11.01
C PRO A 8 -56.49 8.03 11.74
N ARG A 9 -57.27 6.94 11.62
CA ARG A 9 -58.39 6.64 12.53
C ARG A 9 -58.53 5.15 12.83
N THR A 10 -58.59 4.89 14.13
CA THR A 10 -59.16 3.73 14.84
C THR A 10 -60.68 3.66 14.69
N PHE A 11 -61.31 2.47 14.71
CA PHE A 11 -62.16 2.00 15.81
C PHE A 11 -62.87 0.66 15.50
N ASP A 12 -63.16 -0.02 16.61
CA ASP A 12 -63.77 -1.32 16.88
C ASP A 12 -65.15 -1.68 16.25
N ARG A 13 -65.28 -3.00 15.99
CA ARG A 13 -66.30 -3.96 16.49
C ARG A 13 -67.80 -3.72 16.20
N ALA A 14 -68.45 -4.67 15.51
CA ALA A 14 -69.44 -5.59 16.11
C ALA A 14 -70.23 -6.46 15.08
N GLN A 15 -70.31 -7.75 15.46
CA GLN A 15 -71.21 -8.88 15.16
C GLN A 15 -72.55 -8.69 14.42
N SER A 16 -72.95 -9.71 13.63
CA SER A 16 -74.31 -10.32 13.72
C SER A 16 -74.46 -11.65 12.92
N ARG A 17 -74.90 -12.70 13.64
CA ARG A 17 -75.79 -13.87 13.33
C ARG A 17 -75.68 -14.58 11.96
N ALA A 18 -75.29 -15.86 11.87
CA ALA A 18 -75.95 -17.11 12.29
C ALA A 18 -77.13 -17.58 11.41
N SER A 19 -76.97 -18.72 10.71
CA SER A 19 -77.97 -19.79 10.57
C SER A 19 -77.33 -21.00 9.87
N GLY A 20 -77.43 -22.20 10.46
CA GLY A 20 -76.66 -23.37 10.05
C GLY A 20 -77.43 -24.47 9.32
N ARG A 21 -76.71 -25.53 8.91
CA ARG A 21 -77.16 -26.94 8.95
C ARG A 21 -76.02 -27.90 8.61
N GLY A 22 -75.82 -28.89 9.48
CA GLY A 22 -75.75 -30.29 9.07
C GLY A 22 -74.49 -30.83 8.37
N LYS A 23 -73.49 -31.19 9.18
CA LYS A 23 -72.58 -32.36 9.10
C LYS A 23 -72.36 -33.04 7.73
N ILE A 24 -71.13 -32.96 7.21
CA ILE A 24 -70.46 -34.08 6.53
C ILE A 24 -69.05 -34.26 7.09
N LYS A 25 -68.65 -35.53 7.10
CA LYS A 25 -67.67 -36.21 7.92
C LYS A 25 -66.21 -35.90 7.57
N ASN A 26 -65.45 -35.83 8.66
CA ASN A 26 -64.11 -36.39 8.89
C ASN A 26 -62.88 -35.73 8.24
N SER A 27 -62.02 -35.29 9.15
CA SER A 27 -60.75 -34.64 8.97
C SER A 27 -59.73 -35.53 8.26
N ARG A 28 -59.23 -35.08 7.12
CA ARG A 28 -57.89 -35.44 6.66
C ARG A 28 -56.92 -34.39 7.20
N THR A 29 -56.57 -34.51 8.47
CA THR A 29 -55.35 -33.88 8.98
C THR A 29 -54.17 -34.62 8.37
N ALA A 30 -53.49 -33.94 7.44
CA ALA A 30 -52.18 -34.34 6.97
C ALA A 30 -51.25 -34.41 8.18
N ARG A 31 -50.97 -35.62 8.65
CA ARG A 31 -49.95 -35.85 9.68
C ARG A 31 -48.61 -35.48 9.05
N TYR A 32 -48.03 -34.38 9.52
CA TYR A 32 -46.59 -34.18 9.46
C TYR A 32 -45.95 -35.41 10.11
N ARG A 33 -45.34 -36.27 9.29
CA ARG A 33 -44.44 -37.30 9.79
C ARG A 33 -43.26 -36.54 10.37
N HIS A 34 -43.25 -36.36 11.69
CA HIS A 34 -42.01 -36.15 12.41
C HIS A 34 -41.09 -37.28 11.98
N PHE A 35 -40.10 -36.95 11.15
CA PHE A 35 -38.92 -37.76 10.96
C PHE A 35 -38.12 -37.59 12.26
N THR A 36 -38.61 -38.23 13.33
CA THR A 36 -37.81 -38.46 14.52
C THR A 36 -36.74 -39.42 14.08
N PHE A 37 -35.60 -38.88 13.68
CA PHE A 37 -34.36 -39.62 13.60
C PHE A 37 -34.13 -40.16 15.02
N CYS A 38 -34.51 -41.41 15.23
CA CYS A 38 -34.17 -42.14 16.42
C CYS A 38 -32.65 -42.27 16.35
N ILE A 39 -31.92 -41.33 16.96
CA ILE A 39 -30.53 -41.55 17.33
C ILE A 39 -30.62 -42.76 18.24
N SER A 40 -30.32 -43.94 17.71
CA SER A 40 -29.97 -45.08 18.53
C SER A 40 -28.95 -44.57 19.53
N ASN A 41 -29.33 -44.58 20.81
CA ASN A 41 -28.44 -44.29 21.91
C ASN A 41 -27.23 -45.21 21.75
N PHE A 42 -26.13 -44.71 21.16
CA PHE A 42 -24.82 -45.29 21.34
C PHE A 42 -24.37 -44.88 22.75
N ALA A 43 -25.04 -45.43 23.75
CA ALA A 43 -24.61 -45.33 25.13
C ALA A 43 -23.36 -46.22 25.27
N SER A 44 -22.20 -45.69 24.89
CA SER A 44 -20.93 -46.30 25.27
C SER A 44 -20.78 -46.13 26.77
N ARG A 45 -20.97 -47.22 27.54
CA ARG A 45 -20.54 -47.28 28.93
C ARG A 45 -19.01 -47.19 28.95
N TYR A 46 -18.47 -45.99 29.16
CA TYR A 46 -17.04 -45.81 29.40
C TYR A 46 -16.78 -46.11 30.88
N GLU A 47 -16.70 -47.39 31.21
CA GLU A 47 -16.21 -47.87 32.50
C GLU A 47 -14.74 -47.42 32.66
N ARG A 48 -14.39 -46.91 33.84
CA ARG A 48 -13.09 -46.31 34.13
C ARG A 48 -11.98 -47.36 34.06
N ALA A 49 -11.20 -47.35 32.98
CA ALA A 49 -9.75 -47.63 32.91
C ALA A 49 -9.32 -47.64 31.43
N ALA A 50 -8.96 -46.49 30.88
CA ALA A 50 -8.43 -46.41 29.51
C ALA A 50 -7.16 -45.54 29.50
N PHE A 51 -6.02 -46.21 29.66
CA PHE A 51 -4.79 -45.85 28.96
C PHE A 51 -4.48 -47.06 28.07
N THR A 52 -5.13 -47.14 26.91
CA THR A 52 -4.75 -48.14 25.91
C THR A 52 -3.69 -47.53 25.00
N LEU A 53 -2.62 -48.28 24.70
CA LEU A 53 -1.58 -47.84 23.76
C LEU A 53 -2.18 -47.43 22.40
N ILE A 54 -3.23 -48.12 21.96
CA ILE A 54 -3.89 -47.85 20.69
C ILE A 54 -4.57 -46.46 20.65
N GLU A 55 -5.18 -46.01 21.74
CA GLU A 55 -5.79 -44.68 21.84
C GLU A 55 -4.74 -43.57 21.73
N THR A 56 -3.58 -43.75 22.36
CA THR A 56 -2.47 -42.78 22.26
C THR A 56 -1.90 -42.71 20.84
N VAL A 57 -1.78 -43.84 20.15
CA VAL A 57 -1.31 -43.90 18.76
C VAL A 57 -2.30 -43.20 17.81
N VAL A 58 -3.61 -43.46 17.98
CA VAL A 58 -4.65 -42.79 17.19
C VAL A 58 -4.69 -41.29 17.50
N ALA A 59 -4.58 -40.89 18.76
CA ALA A 59 -4.56 -39.48 19.15
C ALA A 59 -3.37 -38.73 18.52
N VAL A 60 -2.16 -39.29 18.58
CA VAL A 60 -0.97 -38.69 17.94
C VAL A 60 -1.11 -38.63 16.41
N ALA A 61 -1.72 -39.64 15.78
CA ALA A 61 -1.98 -39.62 14.35
C ALA A 61 -2.96 -38.49 13.94
N VAL A 62 -4.04 -38.29 14.70
CA VAL A 62 -5.00 -37.21 14.44
C VAL A 62 -4.38 -35.83 14.69
N ILE A 63 -3.62 -35.66 15.78
CA ILE A 63 -2.96 -34.39 16.08
C ILE A 63 -1.92 -34.03 15.01
N SER A 64 -1.11 -35.00 14.59
CA SER A 64 -0.07 -34.75 13.58
C SER A 64 -0.68 -34.33 12.24
N ALA A 65 -1.76 -34.99 11.80
CA ALA A 65 -2.51 -34.57 10.61
C ALA A 65 -3.15 -33.18 10.78
N ALA A 66 -3.66 -32.85 11.97
CA ALA A 66 -4.33 -31.58 12.23
C ALA A 66 -3.39 -30.36 12.22
N VAL A 67 -2.11 -30.51 12.62
CA VAL A 67 -1.16 -29.39 12.71
C VAL A 67 -0.67 -28.89 11.35
N VAL A 68 -0.70 -29.73 10.31
CA VAL A 68 -0.16 -29.39 8.98
C VAL A 68 -0.83 -28.15 8.38
N GLY A 69 -2.17 -28.04 8.50
CA GLY A 69 -2.93 -26.92 7.93
C GLY A 69 -2.57 -25.57 8.55
N PRO A 70 -2.71 -25.39 9.88
CA PRO A 70 -2.32 -24.16 10.56
C PRO A 70 -0.85 -23.79 10.36
N PHE A 71 0.05 -24.78 10.34
CA PHE A 71 1.47 -24.54 10.10
C PHE A 71 1.75 -24.01 8.68
N ALA A 72 1.12 -24.60 7.66
CA ALA A 72 1.20 -24.11 6.30
C ALA A 72 0.64 -22.69 6.15
N LEU A 73 -0.42 -22.34 6.89
CA LEU A 73 -0.96 -20.98 6.89
C LEU A 73 -0.01 -19.99 7.57
N ALA A 74 0.57 -20.35 8.72
CA ALA A 74 1.51 -19.51 9.45
C ALA A 74 2.75 -19.17 8.60
N THR A 75 3.34 -20.17 7.94
CA THR A 75 4.51 -19.97 7.04
C THR A 75 4.19 -19.05 5.87
N ARG A 76 3.00 -19.17 5.28
CA ARG A 76 2.50 -18.24 4.24
C ARG A 76 2.26 -16.83 4.79
N GLY A 77 1.74 -16.71 6.01
CA GLY A 77 1.51 -15.43 6.68
C GLY A 77 2.82 -14.64 6.88
N ILE A 78 3.87 -15.30 7.36
CA ILE A 78 5.20 -14.69 7.53
C ILE A 78 5.78 -14.21 6.18
N ALA A 79 5.63 -15.02 5.14
CA ALA A 79 6.05 -14.65 3.78
C ALA A 79 5.33 -13.39 3.27
N SER A 80 4.01 -13.34 3.47
CA SER A 80 3.18 -12.20 3.09
C SER A 80 3.54 -10.93 3.86
N ALA A 81 3.83 -11.07 5.16
CA ALA A 81 4.25 -9.94 6.01
C ALA A 81 5.60 -9.37 5.58
N SER A 82 6.57 -10.24 5.25
CA SER A 82 7.87 -9.82 4.70
C SER A 82 7.71 -9.01 3.41
N LEU A 83 6.93 -9.53 2.46
CA LEU A 83 6.66 -8.85 1.20
C LEU A 83 5.98 -7.49 1.41
N SER A 84 4.98 -7.45 2.29
CA SER A 84 4.24 -6.23 2.60
C SER A 84 5.13 -5.18 3.25
N LYS A 85 6.02 -5.60 4.16
CA LYS A 85 7.03 -4.73 4.78
C LYS A 85 7.95 -4.13 3.71
N ASN A 86 8.54 -4.95 2.86
CA ASN A 86 9.48 -4.47 1.84
C ASN A 86 8.80 -3.55 0.82
N ARG A 87 7.55 -3.84 0.46
CA ARG A 87 6.76 -2.95 -0.40
C ARG A 87 6.48 -1.59 0.24
N LEU A 88 6.19 -1.56 1.54
CA LEU A 88 6.01 -0.31 2.27
C LEU A 88 7.30 0.50 2.34
N VAL A 89 8.44 -0.15 2.61
CA VAL A 89 9.75 0.51 2.59
C VAL A 89 10.03 1.09 1.20
N ALA A 90 9.88 0.30 0.14
CA ALA A 90 10.08 0.75 -1.23
C ALA A 90 9.19 1.94 -1.62
N ALA A 91 7.92 1.94 -1.18
CA ALA A 91 7.01 3.06 -1.43
C ALA A 91 7.44 4.34 -0.72
N ASN A 92 7.90 4.25 0.54
CA ASN A 92 8.42 5.42 1.26
C ASN A 92 9.71 5.93 0.63
N LEU A 93 10.61 5.04 0.19
CA LEU A 93 11.84 5.41 -0.51
C LEU A 93 11.57 6.09 -1.85
N ALA A 94 10.53 5.64 -2.56
CA ALA A 94 10.09 6.27 -3.80
C ALA A 94 9.53 7.68 -3.55
N GLN A 95 8.70 7.84 -2.51
CA GLN A 95 8.19 9.16 -2.10
C GLN A 95 9.34 10.09 -1.69
N GLU A 96 10.28 9.61 -0.89
CA GLU A 96 11.47 10.38 -0.51
C GLU A 96 12.26 10.84 -1.75
N GLY A 97 12.42 9.97 -2.76
CA GLY A 97 13.08 10.33 -4.02
C GLY A 97 12.40 11.52 -4.71
N ILE A 98 11.06 11.52 -4.79
CA ILE A 98 10.29 12.64 -5.35
C ILE A 98 10.48 13.91 -4.51
N GLU A 99 10.43 13.79 -3.18
CA GLU A 99 10.64 14.94 -2.29
C GLU A 99 12.04 15.53 -2.42
N LEU A 100 13.08 14.72 -2.63
CA LEU A 100 14.45 15.19 -2.84
C LEU A 100 14.58 15.96 -4.16
N VAL A 101 13.95 15.50 -5.24
CA VAL A 101 13.91 16.25 -6.51
C VAL A 101 13.12 17.54 -6.36
N ARG A 102 12.00 17.51 -5.62
CA ARG A 102 11.23 18.73 -5.30
C ARG A 102 12.07 19.72 -4.50
N ALA A 103 12.85 19.25 -3.53
CA ALA A 103 13.75 20.09 -2.75
C ALA A 103 14.82 20.75 -3.63
N VAL A 104 15.36 20.05 -4.64
CA VAL A 104 16.27 20.65 -5.63
C VAL A 104 15.60 21.81 -6.36
N ARG A 105 14.39 21.58 -6.90
CA ARG A 105 13.61 22.64 -7.55
C ARG A 105 13.37 23.84 -6.64
N ASP A 106 12.88 23.58 -5.43
CA ASP A 106 12.51 24.64 -4.49
C ASP A 106 13.74 25.45 -4.04
N ASN A 107 14.90 24.80 -3.90
CA ASN A 107 16.17 25.47 -3.64
C ASN A 107 16.60 26.37 -4.81
N ASN A 108 16.40 25.94 -6.05
CA ASN A 108 16.68 26.78 -7.22
C ASN A 108 15.78 28.01 -7.24
N VAL A 109 14.47 27.82 -7.08
CA VAL A 109 13.49 28.93 -7.02
C VAL A 109 13.81 29.90 -5.88
N LEU A 110 14.23 29.38 -4.72
CA LEU A 110 14.69 30.20 -3.60
C LEU A 110 15.93 31.02 -3.97
N CYS A 111 16.95 30.39 -4.56
CA CYS A 111 18.18 31.07 -4.94
C CYS A 111 17.96 32.12 -6.05
N ASP A 112 17.11 31.83 -7.03
CA ASP A 112 16.70 32.79 -8.06
C ASP A 112 16.00 34.01 -7.46
N SER A 113 15.12 33.80 -6.47
CA SER A 113 14.50 34.90 -5.72
C SER A 113 15.53 35.75 -4.95
N LEU A 114 16.54 35.12 -4.35
CA LEU A 114 17.63 35.82 -3.64
C LEU A 114 18.55 36.60 -4.59
N ASP A 115 18.74 36.12 -5.82
CA ASP A 115 19.48 36.81 -6.88
C ASP A 115 18.69 37.95 -7.54
N GLY A 116 17.45 38.17 -7.11
CA GLY A 116 16.60 39.25 -7.63
C GLY A 116 15.88 38.91 -8.93
N ALA A 117 15.69 37.62 -9.23
CA ALA A 117 14.95 37.16 -10.41
C ALA A 117 15.55 37.61 -11.75
N VAL A 118 16.87 37.71 -11.83
CA VAL A 118 17.56 38.16 -13.03
C VAL A 118 17.71 37.00 -14.02
N ASP A 119 17.56 37.28 -15.32
CA ASP A 119 17.77 36.28 -16.37
C ASP A 119 19.16 35.64 -16.25
N GLY A 120 19.22 34.30 -16.23
CA GLY A 120 20.47 33.52 -16.10
C GLY A 120 20.91 33.21 -14.66
N SER A 121 20.06 33.47 -13.66
CA SER A 121 20.20 33.02 -12.28
C SER A 121 19.94 31.49 -12.13
N TRP A 122 19.38 31.05 -11.00
CA TRP A 122 19.02 29.67 -10.71
C TRP A 122 17.62 29.29 -11.26
N GLU A 123 17.51 29.06 -12.57
CA GLU A 123 16.28 28.50 -13.17
C GLU A 123 15.78 27.27 -12.38
N TRP A 124 14.46 27.09 -12.26
CA TRP A 124 13.84 26.06 -11.42
C TRP A 124 14.37 24.64 -11.68
N ASP A 125 14.76 24.35 -12.92
CA ASP A 125 15.27 23.08 -13.39
C ASP A 125 16.79 23.02 -13.58
N ARG A 126 17.53 23.98 -13.02
CA ARG A 126 19.00 24.00 -13.05
C ARG A 126 19.59 22.90 -12.17
N ASP A 127 20.56 22.14 -12.69
CA ASP A 127 21.25 21.11 -11.92
C ASP A 127 22.10 21.75 -10.81
N PRO A 128 21.94 21.34 -9.54
CA PRO A 128 22.72 21.83 -8.41
C PRO A 128 24.24 21.70 -8.57
N ASP A 129 24.72 20.77 -9.40
CA ASP A 129 26.16 20.61 -9.68
C ASP A 129 26.70 21.62 -10.71
N GLY A 130 25.81 22.41 -11.32
CA GLY A 130 26.14 23.40 -12.35
C GLY A 130 26.30 22.83 -13.76
N SER A 131 25.97 21.55 -13.99
CA SER A 131 26.09 20.86 -15.29
C SER A 131 25.07 21.29 -16.36
N GLY A 132 24.10 22.13 -16.00
CA GLY A 132 23.07 22.64 -16.91
C GLY A 132 21.69 22.50 -16.31
N GLN A 133 20.75 21.92 -17.04
CA GLN A 133 19.40 21.59 -16.59
C GLN A 133 19.30 20.10 -16.26
N PHE A 134 18.52 19.73 -15.26
CA PHE A 134 18.32 18.31 -14.86
C PHE A 134 17.13 17.63 -15.56
N ARG A 135 16.65 18.18 -16.68
CA ARG A 135 15.62 17.56 -17.52
C ARG A 135 16.18 16.45 -18.40
N ASN A 136 15.36 15.46 -18.73
CA ASN A 136 15.71 14.29 -19.56
C ASN A 136 16.91 13.52 -19.01
N ARG A 137 16.98 13.41 -17.68
CA ARG A 137 18.04 12.70 -16.96
C ARG A 137 17.46 11.38 -16.48
N ASN A 138 18.10 10.29 -16.89
CA ASN A 138 17.63 8.94 -16.59
C ASN A 138 18.60 8.24 -15.64
N LYS A 139 18.08 7.34 -14.81
CA LYS A 139 18.85 6.47 -13.90
C LYS A 139 19.75 7.26 -12.97
N ILE A 140 19.21 8.34 -12.41
CA ILE A 140 19.89 9.19 -11.45
C ILE A 140 19.80 8.54 -10.06
N GLY A 141 20.88 8.60 -9.29
CA GLY A 141 20.82 8.37 -7.85
C GLY A 141 20.61 9.67 -7.09
N VAL A 142 19.73 9.64 -6.10
CA VAL A 142 19.50 10.76 -5.17
C VAL A 142 19.39 10.20 -3.76
N ALA A 143 19.94 10.89 -2.77
CA ALA A 143 19.81 10.53 -1.36
C ALA A 143 20.01 11.73 -0.44
N TRP A 144 19.53 11.62 0.80
CA TRP A 144 19.61 12.71 1.78
C TRP A 144 21.06 13.03 2.19
N ASP A 145 21.98 12.09 2.09
CA ASP A 145 23.38 12.19 2.52
C ASP A 145 24.33 12.68 1.40
N ARG A 146 23.88 12.67 0.14
CA ARG A 146 24.59 13.25 -1.00
C ARG A 146 24.06 14.65 -1.28
N ARG A 147 24.82 15.66 -0.88
CA ARG A 147 24.44 17.07 -1.02
C ARG A 147 25.53 17.86 -1.71
N THR A 148 25.12 18.91 -2.39
CA THR A 148 26.00 19.97 -2.91
C THR A 148 25.56 21.32 -2.34
N THR A 149 26.40 22.33 -2.53
CA THR A 149 26.11 23.69 -2.10
C THR A 149 25.94 24.57 -3.32
N ILE A 150 24.78 25.21 -3.44
CA ILE A 150 24.51 26.23 -4.45
C ILE A 150 24.72 27.61 -3.83
N SER A 151 25.21 28.56 -4.63
CA SER A 151 25.53 29.92 -4.18
C SER A 151 24.63 30.94 -4.87
N CYS A 152 24.00 31.81 -4.09
CA CYS A 152 23.10 32.86 -4.58
C CYS A 152 23.21 34.12 -3.72
N SER A 153 23.51 35.26 -4.35
CA SER A 153 23.61 36.61 -3.76
C SER A 153 24.30 36.67 -2.39
N GLY A 154 25.51 36.11 -2.29
CA GLY A 154 26.30 36.08 -1.06
C GLY A 154 25.81 35.12 0.03
N SER A 155 24.79 34.31 -0.27
CA SER A 155 24.28 33.22 0.56
C SER A 155 24.58 31.86 -0.08
N THR A 156 24.56 30.81 0.74
CA THR A 156 24.73 29.42 0.29
C THR A 156 23.53 28.59 0.73
N VAL A 157 22.98 27.82 -0.20
CA VAL A 157 21.88 26.88 0.05
C VAL A 157 22.40 25.46 -0.16
N VAL A 158 22.07 24.54 0.74
CA VAL A 158 22.44 23.13 0.61
C VAL A 158 21.34 22.42 -0.17
N SER A 159 21.70 21.79 -1.27
CA SER A 159 20.78 21.08 -2.16
C SER A 159 21.14 19.61 -2.30
N PRO A 160 20.17 18.68 -2.42
CA PRO A 160 20.47 17.31 -2.80
C PRO A 160 21.26 17.25 -4.12
N LEU A 161 22.18 16.30 -4.22
CA LEU A 161 22.93 16.06 -5.44
C LEU A 161 22.19 15.03 -6.32
N LEU A 162 22.00 15.37 -7.60
CA LEU A 162 21.43 14.49 -8.62
C LEU A 162 22.56 13.74 -9.34
N ASP A 163 23.00 12.62 -8.77
CA ASP A 163 24.18 11.90 -9.26
C ASP A 163 23.88 11.11 -10.53
N ALA A 164 24.51 11.50 -11.65
CA ALA A 164 24.35 10.83 -12.92
C ALA A 164 24.90 9.39 -12.88
N ASN A 165 24.14 8.42 -13.38
CA ASN A 165 24.53 7.02 -13.60
C ASN A 165 24.82 6.18 -12.34
N SER A 166 24.35 6.57 -11.16
CA SER A 166 24.76 5.88 -9.92
C SER A 166 23.75 4.85 -9.39
N CYS A 167 22.53 4.76 -9.92
CA CYS A 167 21.49 3.98 -9.27
C CYS A 167 21.45 2.49 -9.62
N GLU A 168 22.01 2.07 -10.77
CA GLU A 168 21.90 0.67 -11.21
C GLU A 168 22.87 -0.28 -10.48
N ASP A 169 24.01 0.24 -10.04
CA ASP A 169 25.08 -0.55 -9.42
C ASP A 169 25.21 -0.33 -7.92
N SER A 170 24.34 0.48 -7.30
CA SER A 170 24.43 0.78 -5.87
C SER A 170 23.09 0.59 -5.14
N ASN A 171 23.10 -0.36 -4.20
CA ASN A 171 22.01 -0.50 -3.25
C ASN A 171 22.10 0.62 -2.22
N LEU A 172 20.91 1.08 -1.78
CA LEU A 172 20.79 1.98 -0.64
C LEU A 172 21.29 1.28 0.62
N ARG A 173 21.91 2.07 1.49
CA ARG A 173 22.51 1.65 2.76
C ARG A 173 21.70 2.27 3.89
N LEU A 174 21.57 1.56 5.00
CA LEU A 174 20.71 1.98 6.11
C LEU A 174 21.57 2.35 7.31
N ASP A 175 21.53 3.63 7.67
CA ASP A 175 22.15 4.11 8.91
C ASP A 175 21.43 3.48 10.11
N PRO A 176 22.11 2.65 10.94
CA PRO A 176 21.49 1.99 12.07
C PRO A 176 21.17 2.95 13.24
N ALA A 177 21.77 4.13 13.29
CA ALA A 177 21.54 5.13 14.32
C ALA A 177 20.33 6.02 14.02
N THR A 178 20.17 6.45 12.76
CA THR A 178 19.07 7.34 12.35
C THR A 178 17.90 6.61 11.69
N GLY A 179 18.14 5.42 11.13
CA GLY A 179 17.15 4.69 10.34
C GLY A 179 16.91 5.27 8.95
N LEU A 180 17.78 6.15 8.47
CA LEU A 180 17.68 6.79 7.16
C LEU A 180 18.45 6.00 6.10
N TYR A 181 17.95 6.05 4.86
CA TYR A 181 18.56 5.35 3.72
C TYR A 181 19.43 6.29 2.90
N GLY A 182 20.68 5.94 2.70
CA GLY A 182 21.64 6.76 1.97
C GLY A 182 22.58 5.91 1.11
N TYR A 183 23.71 6.50 0.76
CA TYR A 183 24.82 5.87 0.05
C TYR A 183 26.13 5.88 0.84
N ASP A 184 26.13 6.31 2.11
CA ASP A 184 27.31 6.25 2.99
C ASP A 184 27.89 4.83 3.05
N LEU A 185 29.12 4.68 2.56
CA LEU A 185 29.83 3.41 2.50
C LEU A 185 30.10 2.81 3.91
N GLY A 186 30.02 3.62 4.96
CA GLY A 186 30.09 3.18 6.35
C GLY A 186 28.88 2.36 6.81
N ASP A 187 27.73 2.51 6.15
CA ASP A 187 26.49 1.86 6.56
C ASP A 187 26.30 0.47 5.96
N PRO A 188 25.52 -0.41 6.61
CA PRO A 188 25.13 -1.70 6.05
C PRO A 188 24.31 -1.56 4.75
N GLU A 189 24.69 -2.34 3.74
CA GLU A 189 23.95 -2.42 2.48
C GLU A 189 22.58 -3.07 2.66
N THR A 190 21.57 -2.56 1.95
CA THR A 190 20.22 -3.13 1.92
C THR A 190 19.92 -3.79 0.58
N ALA A 191 18.72 -4.36 0.42
CA ALA A 191 18.30 -4.98 -0.84
C ALA A 191 17.65 -3.99 -1.82
N PHE A 192 17.51 -2.71 -1.45
CA PHE A 192 16.76 -1.72 -2.22
C PHE A 192 17.70 -0.92 -3.12
N GLN A 193 17.36 -0.80 -4.39
CA GLN A 193 17.97 0.15 -5.33
C GLN A 193 16.92 1.19 -5.70
N ARG A 194 17.30 2.47 -5.76
CA ARG A 194 16.41 3.58 -6.12
C ARG A 194 16.98 4.31 -7.33
N CYS A 195 16.19 4.36 -8.40
CA CYS A 195 16.49 5.14 -9.60
C CYS A 195 15.44 6.24 -9.78
N VAL A 196 15.92 7.40 -10.24
CA VAL A 196 15.08 8.54 -10.61
C VAL A 196 15.28 8.84 -12.09
N ASP A 197 14.18 8.91 -12.81
CA ASP A 197 14.10 9.39 -14.19
C ASP A 197 13.34 10.71 -14.19
N ILE A 198 13.87 11.72 -14.86
CA ILE A 198 13.28 13.05 -14.97
C ILE A 198 13.13 13.34 -16.46
N ASP A 199 11.91 13.32 -16.96
CA ASP A 199 11.60 13.49 -18.37
C ASP A 199 10.84 14.79 -18.63
N GLN A 200 11.09 15.40 -19.77
CA GLN A 200 10.24 16.47 -20.26
C GLN A 200 9.03 15.87 -21.01
N PRO A 201 7.79 16.26 -20.69
CA PRO A 201 6.62 15.73 -21.37
C PRO A 201 6.61 16.08 -22.86
N GLY A 202 6.13 15.15 -23.69
CA GLY A 202 6.25 15.21 -25.15
C GLY A 202 5.39 16.27 -25.87
N GLY A 203 4.55 17.02 -25.15
CA GLY A 203 3.69 18.04 -25.73
C GLY A 203 3.02 18.89 -24.66
N PRO A 204 2.48 20.07 -25.04
CA PRO A 204 1.79 20.95 -24.10
C PRO A 204 0.56 20.25 -23.51
N GLU A 205 0.30 20.48 -22.24
CA GLU A 205 -0.86 19.99 -21.50
C GLU A 205 -1.55 21.17 -20.85
N ASP A 206 -2.88 21.26 -21.00
CA ASP A 206 -3.69 22.36 -20.48
C ASP A 206 -3.16 23.78 -20.83
N GLY A 207 -2.49 23.91 -21.98
CA GLY A 207 -1.92 25.17 -22.45
C GLY A 207 -0.56 25.53 -21.83
N ILE A 208 0.00 24.66 -20.99
CA ILE A 208 1.33 24.82 -20.39
C ILE A 208 2.38 24.29 -21.37
N ASN A 209 3.45 25.06 -21.60
CA ASN A 209 4.56 24.64 -22.45
C ASN A 209 5.32 23.48 -21.78
N PRO A 210 5.74 22.44 -22.53
CA PRO A 210 6.63 21.40 -22.02
C PRO A 210 7.86 21.90 -21.25
N THR A 211 8.33 23.11 -21.51
CA THR A 211 9.46 23.70 -20.78
C THR A 211 9.12 24.16 -19.36
N GLU A 212 7.84 24.23 -19.01
CA GLU A 212 7.36 24.64 -17.68
C GLU A 212 6.91 23.43 -16.85
N MET A 213 7.20 22.21 -17.32
CA MET A 213 6.81 20.98 -16.65
C MET A 213 7.85 19.87 -16.84
N MET A 214 7.92 18.97 -15.87
CA MET A 214 8.74 17.77 -15.92
C MET A 214 8.02 16.62 -15.19
N ASP A 215 8.22 15.40 -15.69
CA ASP A 215 7.75 14.18 -15.05
C ASP A 215 8.92 13.54 -14.29
N VAL A 216 8.76 13.40 -12.98
CA VAL A 216 9.73 12.75 -12.10
C VAL A 216 9.20 11.37 -11.77
N THR A 217 9.86 10.35 -12.27
CA THR A 217 9.56 8.95 -12.02
C THR A 217 10.62 8.35 -11.11
N VAL A 218 10.19 7.79 -9.98
CA VAL A 218 11.08 7.13 -9.02
C VAL A 218 10.71 5.66 -8.95
N ALA A 219 11.66 4.81 -9.32
CA ALA A 219 11.55 3.36 -9.26
C ALA A 219 12.45 2.82 -8.15
N VAL A 220 11.86 2.04 -7.24
CA VAL A 220 12.60 1.31 -6.21
C VAL A 220 12.46 -0.19 -6.45
N THR A 221 13.59 -0.85 -6.67
CA THR A 221 13.65 -2.28 -6.96
C THR A 221 14.28 -3.04 -5.79
N TRP A 222 13.82 -4.26 -5.57
CA TRP A 222 14.44 -5.20 -4.63
C TRP A 222 14.18 -6.64 -5.04
N ASN A 223 15.00 -7.57 -4.56
CA ASN A 223 14.80 -8.98 -4.80
C ASN A 223 14.09 -9.65 -3.61
N GLU A 224 12.92 -10.24 -3.85
CA GLU A 224 12.17 -11.03 -2.87
C GLU A 224 12.17 -12.49 -3.30
N ARG A 225 12.95 -13.33 -2.62
CA ARG A 225 13.02 -14.80 -2.86
C ARG A 225 13.35 -15.17 -4.32
N GLY A 226 14.25 -14.44 -4.95
CA GLY A 226 14.68 -14.66 -6.33
C GLY A 226 13.77 -14.00 -7.37
N VAL A 227 12.74 -13.25 -6.94
CA VAL A 227 11.87 -12.49 -7.83
C VAL A 227 12.11 -11.00 -7.62
N ALA A 228 12.55 -10.31 -8.68
CA ALA A 228 12.65 -8.86 -8.69
C ALA A 228 11.25 -8.25 -8.51
N ARG A 229 11.16 -7.28 -7.60
CA ARG A 229 9.97 -6.49 -7.30
C ARG A 229 10.31 -5.03 -7.49
N THR A 230 9.32 -4.27 -7.92
CA THR A 230 9.45 -2.83 -8.16
C THR A 230 8.24 -2.11 -7.58
N VAL A 231 8.50 -0.95 -6.98
CA VAL A 231 7.50 0.09 -6.73
C VAL A 231 7.92 1.31 -7.53
N GLU A 232 6.98 1.89 -8.25
CA GLU A 232 7.20 3.05 -9.10
C GLU A 232 6.18 4.12 -8.72
N LEU A 233 6.66 5.35 -8.58
CA LEU A 233 5.84 6.54 -8.36
C LEU A 233 6.26 7.60 -9.37
N THR A 234 5.27 8.22 -10.00
CA THR A 234 5.49 9.33 -10.92
C THR A 234 4.75 10.54 -10.41
N GLU A 235 5.42 11.67 -10.41
CA GLU A 235 4.83 12.97 -10.14
C GLU A 235 5.23 13.98 -11.20
N ARG A 236 4.26 14.78 -11.62
CA ARG A 236 4.52 15.93 -12.47
C ARG A 236 4.83 17.16 -11.63
N MET A 237 5.96 17.78 -11.91
CA MET A 237 6.37 19.05 -11.32
C MET A 237 6.25 20.17 -12.35
N TYR A 238 5.83 21.34 -11.89
CA TYR A 238 5.68 22.54 -12.72
C TYR A 238 6.64 23.64 -12.27
N ASN A 239 7.00 24.50 -13.23
CA ASN A 239 7.45 25.84 -12.92
C ASN A 239 6.23 26.67 -12.48
N TRP A 240 6.19 27.01 -11.20
CA TRP A 240 5.01 27.67 -10.59
C TRP A 240 5.21 29.17 -10.35
N ARG A 241 6.31 29.73 -10.87
CA ARG A 241 6.67 31.14 -10.72
C ARG A 241 5.95 32.04 -11.71
#